data_AF-A0A2V7P7A2-F1
#
_entry.id   AF-A0A2V7P7A2-F1
#
_cell.length_a   1.000
_cell.length_b   1.000
_cell.length_c   1.000
_cell.angle_alpha   90.00
_cell.angle_beta   90.00
_cell.angle_gamma   90.00
#
_symmetry.space_group_name_H-M   'P 1'
#
loop_
_entity.id
_entity.type
_entity.pdbx_description
1 polymer ?
#
loop_
_entity_poly.entity_id
_entity_poly.type
_entity_poly.pdbx_seq_one_letter_code
_entity_poly.pdbx_strand_id
1 'polypeptide(L)'
;MTLGLILLALLNPPPIVVEYLLPRPGAFPHDPAVGRDGIVWYTDQMNSYIGRLDPATGKITDYPTPTPASGPHGIIVAPDGAVWYTANFRGRIGRLDPATG
;
A
#
# COMPACT_ATOMS: atom_id res chain seq x y z
N MET A 1 16.98 -45.78 9.07
CA MET A 1 17.35 -44.35 9.11
C MET A 1 16.45 -43.59 8.14
N THR A 2 15.30 -43.04 8.59
CA THR A 2 14.46 -42.16 7.74
C THR A 2 13.44 -41.33 8.52
N LEU A 3 13.66 -41.06 9.82
CA LEU A 3 12.76 -40.16 10.60
C LEU A 3 13.21 -38.68 10.60
N GLY A 4 14.33 -38.33 9.99
CA GLY A 4 14.88 -36.96 10.04
C GLY A 4 14.21 -35.95 9.11
N LEU A 5 13.54 -36.39 8.04
CA LEU A 5 13.10 -35.49 6.97
C LEU A 5 11.71 -34.86 7.21
N ILE A 6 10.84 -35.54 7.98
CA ILE A 6 9.46 -35.06 8.24
C ILE A 6 9.44 -33.97 9.33
N LEU A 7 10.38 -34.00 10.28
CA LEU A 7 10.44 -33.01 11.37
C LEU A 7 10.93 -31.63 10.90
N LEU A 8 11.76 -31.57 9.84
CA LEU A 8 12.30 -30.32 9.29
C LEU A 8 11.25 -29.46 8.55
N ALA A 9 10.22 -30.08 7.94
CA ALA A 9 9.15 -29.36 7.26
C ALA A 9 8.20 -28.64 8.23
N LEU A 10 8.06 -29.13 9.48
CA LEU A 10 7.29 -28.47 10.53
C LEU A 10 8.04 -27.26 11.14
N LEU A 11 9.37 -27.22 10.99
CA LEU A 11 10.21 -26.11 11.49
C LEU A 11 10.25 -24.92 10.52
N ASN A 12 9.75 -25.06 9.29
CA ASN A 12 9.78 -24.01 8.29
C ASN A 12 8.52 -24.04 7.40
N PRO A 13 7.35 -23.64 7.94
CA PRO A 13 6.12 -23.59 7.15
C PRO A 13 6.29 -22.66 5.94
N PRO A 14 5.58 -22.91 4.83
CA PRO A 14 5.60 -22.00 3.70
C PRO A 14 5.09 -20.62 4.13
N PRO A 15 5.54 -19.54 3.47
CA PRO A 15 5.05 -18.22 3.75
C PRO A 15 3.53 -18.14 3.52
N ILE A 16 2.82 -17.45 4.41
CA ILE A 16 1.42 -17.10 4.22
C ILE A 16 1.38 -15.87 3.29
N VAL A 17 0.68 -16.00 2.17
CA VAL A 17 0.44 -14.90 1.23
C VAL A 17 -1.02 -14.48 1.34
N VAL A 18 -1.25 -13.17 1.52
CA VAL A 18 -2.58 -12.56 1.57
C VAL A 18 -2.66 -11.47 0.51
N GLU A 19 -3.70 -11.51 -0.31
CA GLU A 19 -3.99 -10.49 -1.31
C GLU A 19 -5.24 -9.71 -0.91
N TYR A 20 -5.20 -8.38 -1.09
CA TYR A 20 -6.32 -7.50 -0.81
C TYR A 20 -6.85 -6.93 -2.13
N LEU A 21 -8.09 -7.29 -2.47
CA LEU A 21 -8.75 -6.74 -3.66
C LEU A 21 -9.11 -5.27 -3.41
N LEU A 22 -8.65 -4.40 -4.30
CA LEU A 22 -8.99 -2.99 -4.25
C LEU A 22 -10.46 -2.78 -4.67
N PRO A 23 -11.20 -1.85 -4.03
CA PRO A 23 -12.63 -1.69 -4.25
C PRO A 23 -12.99 -1.15 -5.64
N ARG A 24 -12.04 -0.48 -6.33
CA ARG A 24 -12.25 0.07 -7.67
C ARG A 24 -11.81 -0.93 -8.74
N PRO A 25 -12.72 -1.39 -9.62
CA PRO A 25 -12.33 -2.14 -10.82
C PRO A 25 -11.35 -1.31 -11.66
N GLY A 26 -10.27 -1.95 -12.13
CA GLY A 26 -9.23 -1.26 -12.90
C GLY A 26 -8.27 -0.39 -12.08
N ALA A 27 -8.25 -0.53 -10.75
CA ALA A 27 -7.20 0.05 -9.92
C ALA A 27 -5.81 -0.39 -10.41
N PHE A 28 -4.84 0.51 -10.31
CA PHE A 28 -3.48 0.30 -10.79
C PHE A 28 -2.48 0.62 -9.68
N PRO A 29 -2.46 -0.20 -8.60
CA PRO A 29 -1.55 0.03 -7.48
C PRO A 29 -0.09 -0.07 -7.94
N HIS A 30 0.77 0.83 -7.47
CA HIS A 30 2.19 0.84 -7.83
C HIS A 30 3.07 0.62 -6.60
N ASP A 31 3.41 1.68 -5.85
CA ASP A 31 4.31 1.57 -4.71
C ASP A 31 3.51 1.55 -3.40
N PRO A 32 3.86 0.67 -2.44
CA PRO A 32 3.35 0.72 -1.07
C PRO A 32 4.34 1.39 -0.10
N ALA A 33 3.82 1.92 1.01
CA ALA A 33 4.58 2.32 2.19
C ALA A 33 3.81 1.95 3.46
N VAL A 34 4.51 1.48 4.49
CA VAL A 34 3.88 1.05 5.75
C VAL A 34 4.15 2.09 6.83
N GLY A 35 3.08 2.59 7.45
CA GLY A 35 3.16 3.49 8.60
C GLY A 35 3.57 2.76 9.88
N ARG A 36 3.99 3.51 10.91
CA ARG A 36 4.32 2.95 12.23
C ARG A 36 3.11 2.32 12.93
N ASP A 37 1.92 2.70 12.52
CA ASP A 37 0.62 2.16 12.94
C ASP A 37 0.25 0.85 12.23
N GLY A 38 1.09 0.35 11.31
CA GLY A 38 0.84 -0.86 10.53
C GLY A 38 -0.11 -0.64 9.35
N ILE A 39 -0.57 0.60 9.11
CA ILE A 39 -1.42 0.92 7.97
C ILE A 39 -0.55 0.96 6.71
N VAL A 40 -1.05 0.32 5.66
CA VAL A 40 -0.40 0.30 4.36
C VAL A 40 -0.99 1.41 3.50
N TRP A 41 -0.12 2.29 3.01
CA TRP A 41 -0.45 3.30 2.03
C TRP A 41 0.04 2.84 0.66
N TYR A 42 -0.69 3.15 -0.41
CA TYR A 42 -0.25 2.84 -1.77
C TYR A 42 -0.63 3.95 -2.75
N THR A 43 0.03 3.98 -3.90
CA THR A 43 -0.34 4.83 -5.02
C THR A 43 -1.15 4.06 -6.06
N ASP A 44 -2.19 4.66 -6.62
CA ASP A 44 -2.89 4.16 -7.80
C ASP A 44 -2.55 5.04 -9.00
N GLN A 45 -1.55 4.60 -9.75
CA GLN A 45 -0.82 5.44 -10.69
C GLN A 45 -1.67 5.90 -11.87
N MET A 46 -2.42 4.97 -12.49
CA MET A 46 -3.23 5.33 -13.67
C MET A 46 -4.49 6.10 -13.30
N ASN A 47 -4.98 5.95 -12.07
CA ASN A 47 -6.27 6.49 -11.67
C ASN A 47 -6.20 7.72 -10.78
N SER A 48 -4.99 8.14 -10.34
CA SER A 48 -4.77 9.36 -9.55
C SER A 48 -5.36 9.32 -8.13
N TYR A 49 -5.15 8.20 -7.42
CA TYR A 49 -5.51 8.05 -6.01
C TYR A 49 -4.31 7.70 -5.13
N ILE A 50 -4.40 8.07 -3.85
CA ILE A 50 -3.60 7.51 -2.77
C ILE A 50 -4.53 6.61 -1.96
N GLY A 51 -4.16 5.35 -1.79
CA GLY A 51 -4.96 4.39 -1.06
C GLY A 51 -4.41 4.12 0.34
N ARG A 52 -5.32 3.79 1.25
CA ARG A 52 -5.07 3.41 2.64
C ARG A 52 -5.71 2.05 2.89
N LEU A 53 -4.90 1.06 3.21
CA LEU A 53 -5.31 -0.29 3.58
C LEU A 53 -5.01 -0.51 5.06
N ASP A 54 -6.02 -0.94 5.81
CA ASP A 54 -5.87 -1.54 7.12
C ASP A 54 -5.77 -3.08 6.95
N PRO A 55 -4.58 -3.69 7.13
CA PRO A 55 -4.40 -5.12 6.90
C PRO A 55 -5.18 -6.00 7.88
N ALA A 56 -5.49 -5.49 9.09
CA ALA A 56 -6.18 -6.25 10.13
C ALA A 56 -7.67 -6.44 9.80
N THR A 57 -8.27 -5.45 9.14
CA THR A 57 -9.70 -5.47 8.78
C THR A 57 -9.94 -5.68 7.28
N GLY A 58 -8.91 -5.52 6.45
CA GLY A 58 -9.04 -5.46 5.00
C GLY A 58 -9.73 -4.18 4.49
N LYS A 59 -10.00 -3.20 5.37
CA LYS A 59 -10.68 -1.97 4.98
C LYS A 59 -9.75 -1.12 4.12
N ILE A 60 -10.26 -0.70 2.97
CA ILE A 60 -9.58 0.20 2.03
C ILE A 60 -10.30 1.55 1.98
N THR A 61 -9.53 2.64 1.89
CA THR A 61 -10.01 4.00 1.67
C THR A 61 -9.12 4.67 0.63
N ASP A 62 -9.73 5.17 -0.45
CA ASP A 62 -9.01 5.87 -1.51
C ASP A 62 -9.23 7.38 -1.41
N TYR A 63 -8.14 8.13 -1.55
CA TYR A 63 -8.11 9.59 -1.54
C TYR A 63 -7.77 10.07 -2.96
N PRO A 64 -8.68 10.78 -3.66
CA PRO A 64 -8.36 11.33 -4.97
C PRO A 64 -7.28 12.40 -4.82
N THR A 65 -6.26 12.35 -5.67
CA THR A 65 -5.30 13.45 -5.74
C THR A 65 -5.98 14.71 -6.32
N PRO A 66 -5.60 15.93 -5.91
CA PRO A 66 -6.24 17.16 -6.38
C PRO A 66 -5.90 17.50 -7.84
N THR A 67 -4.90 16.83 -8.42
CA THR A 67 -4.48 17.03 -9.81
C THR A 67 -5.02 15.89 -10.68
N PRO A 68 -5.83 16.17 -11.71
CA PRO A 68 -6.28 15.14 -12.64
C PRO A 68 -5.13 14.45 -13.39
N ALA A 69 -5.21 13.12 -13.50
CA ALA A 69 -4.20 12.29 -14.17
C ALA A 69 -2.78 12.59 -13.66
N SER A 70 -2.62 12.64 -12.34
CA SER A 70 -1.41 13.06 -11.65
C SER A 70 -0.25 12.06 -11.73
N GLY A 71 -0.55 10.77 -11.92
CA GLY A 71 0.46 9.72 -11.92
C GLY A 71 1.14 9.54 -10.55
N PRO A 72 0.40 9.30 -9.45
CA PRO A 72 1.02 9.04 -8.16
C PRO A 72 1.90 7.78 -8.26
N HIS A 73 3.14 7.83 -7.80
CA HIS A 73 4.10 6.73 -7.94
C HIS A 73 4.83 6.46 -6.62
N GLY A 74 6.03 7.00 -6.42
CA GLY A 74 6.75 6.84 -5.15
C GLY A 74 5.95 7.40 -3.99
N ILE A 75 5.97 6.69 -2.85
CA ILE A 75 5.24 7.03 -1.63
C ILE A 75 6.05 6.72 -0.38
N ILE A 76 5.97 7.60 0.63
CA ILE A 76 6.57 7.40 1.94
C ILE A 76 5.61 7.89 3.03
N VAL A 77 5.74 7.32 4.23
CA VAL A 77 5.06 7.82 5.43
C VAL A 77 6.09 8.54 6.30
N ALA A 78 5.86 9.81 6.57
CA ALA A 78 6.72 10.63 7.43
C ALA A 78 6.49 10.32 8.92
N PRO A 79 7.43 10.69 9.82
CA PRO A 79 7.29 10.42 11.26
C PRO A 79 6.08 11.07 11.93
N ASP A 80 5.55 12.14 11.35
CA ASP A 80 4.32 12.83 11.77
C ASP A 80 3.04 12.12 11.28
N GLY A 81 3.17 11.02 10.54
CA GLY A 81 2.08 10.28 9.93
C GLY A 81 1.65 10.80 8.55
N ALA A 82 2.22 11.91 8.08
CA ALA A 82 1.87 12.44 6.77
C ALA A 82 2.38 11.54 5.64
N VAL A 83 1.59 11.43 4.58
CA VAL A 83 1.90 10.56 3.45
C VAL A 83 2.36 11.43 2.29
N TRP A 84 3.61 11.26 1.89
CA TRP A 84 4.21 12.01 0.79
C TRP A 84 4.27 11.13 -0.45
N TYR A 85 3.98 11.70 -1.61
CA TYR A 85 4.03 10.98 -2.87
C TYR A 85 4.52 11.84 -4.04
N THR A 86 5.06 11.20 -5.07
CA THR A 86 5.37 11.86 -6.35
C THR A 86 4.20 11.72 -7.31
N ALA A 87 3.76 12.81 -7.93
CA ALA A 87 2.80 12.83 -9.04
C ALA A 87 3.56 13.01 -10.36
N ASN A 88 4.07 11.89 -10.88
CA ASN A 88 5.11 11.86 -11.91
C ASN A 88 4.62 12.38 -13.27
N PHE A 89 3.36 12.14 -13.66
CA PHE A 89 2.82 12.59 -14.94
C PHE A 89 2.59 14.09 -15.01
N ARG A 90 2.68 14.78 -13.86
CA ARG A 90 2.41 16.21 -13.74
C ARG A 90 3.53 16.97 -13.05
N GLY A 91 4.65 16.32 -12.72
CA GLY A 91 5.81 16.96 -12.09
C GLY A 91 5.50 17.61 -10.74
N ARG A 92 4.72 16.93 -9.89
CA ARG A 92 4.32 17.45 -8.56
C ARG A 92 4.76 16.52 -7.43
N ILE A 93 4.88 17.07 -6.23
CA ILE A 93 4.98 16.34 -4.97
C ILE A 93 3.70 16.61 -4.18
N GLY A 94 3.05 15.56 -3.70
CA GLY A 94 1.87 15.66 -2.87
C GLY A 94 2.16 15.27 -1.43
N ARG A 95 1.40 15.86 -0.51
CA ARG A 95 1.34 15.50 0.90
C ARG A 95 -0.12 15.32 1.28
N LEU A 96 -0.46 14.17 1.83
CA LEU A 96 -1.77 13.84 2.37
C LEU A 96 -1.67 13.80 3.90
N ASP A 97 -2.62 14.42 4.58
CA ASP A 97 -2.80 14.30 6.02
C ASP A 97 -3.91 13.26 6.29
N PRO A 98 -3.57 12.08 6.84
CA PRO A 98 -4.56 11.03 7.08
C PRO A 98 -5.72 11.43 8.00
N ALA A 99 -5.54 12.44 8.85
CA ALA A 99 -6.57 12.91 9.76
C ALA A 99 -7.68 13.70 9.05
N THR A 100 -7.34 14.39 7.96
CA THR A 100 -8.28 15.24 7.23
C THR A 100 -8.69 14.70 5.87
N GLY A 101 -7.89 13.81 5.27
CA GLY A 101 -8.08 13.32 3.91
C GLY A 101 -7.66 14.34 2.87
#